data_AF-A0A535V6P7-F1
#
_entry.id   AF-A0A535V6P7-F1
#
_cell.length_a   1.000
_cell.length_b   1.000
_cell.length_c   1.000
_cell.angle_alpha   90.00
_cell.angle_beta   90.00
_cell.angle_gamma   90.00
#
_symmetry.space_group_name_H-M   'P 1'
#
loop_
_entity.id
_entity.type
_entity.pdbx_description
1 polymer ?
#
loop_
_entity_poly.entity_id
_entity_poly.type
_entity_poly.pdbx_seq_one_letter_code
_entity_poly.pdbx_strand_id
1 'polypeptide(L)'
;MPTNNGIITYSTNPNDVIVRTFYGGGNFGTLAFSPEMSIYGDGRYILGPGLQMREGRLDTDSLQQLLHALVDADGLLSFTQTQFYDVPDQNATLLQLTLNKKYYEFQYGKFGTLQESAQALDEYHRLDRALTTIRESLKGPTHPYSNATMTVLVHQDFSPDLTQNIPVWPLADFTLSQLAKFECGIIPPDQVGPNGDTGCLTFTVPRAAYLPNRRQIQTIRSLLNNQQQGEFLEQGLYYRLVMRPLLPDELPLKTVAMLGSNELSYKGVPLQSGPIP
;
A
#
# COMPACT_ATOMS: atom_id res chain seq x y z
N MET A 1 -10.57 21.97 29.99
CA MET A 1 -9.94 21.04 30.96
C MET A 1 -9.65 19.75 30.22
N PRO A 2 -8.42 19.23 30.19
CA PRO A 2 -8.17 17.93 29.57
C PRO A 2 -8.59 16.84 30.57
N THR A 3 -9.49 15.96 30.16
CA THR A 3 -9.96 14.84 30.97
C THR A 3 -9.38 13.51 30.46
N ASN A 4 -8.62 12.85 31.33
CA ASN A 4 -8.55 11.39 31.52
C ASN A 4 -8.35 10.45 30.31
N ASN A 5 -7.37 10.74 29.45
CA ASN A 5 -6.63 9.67 28.78
C ASN A 5 -5.15 9.84 29.14
N GLY A 6 -4.50 8.76 29.59
CA GLY A 6 -3.10 8.78 29.99
C GLY A 6 -2.17 9.32 28.89
N ILE A 7 -0.91 9.58 29.23
CA ILE A 7 0.13 10.00 28.27
C ILE A 7 0.04 9.14 27.00
N ILE A 8 -0.23 9.76 25.84
CA ILE A 8 -0.20 9.07 24.55
C ILE A 8 1.25 8.65 24.30
N THR A 9 1.49 7.35 24.25
CA THR A 9 2.81 6.77 23.97
C THR A 9 2.82 6.17 22.58
N TYR A 10 3.91 6.36 21.86
CA TYR A 10 4.14 5.76 20.54
C TYR A 10 5.63 5.42 20.42
N SER A 11 5.97 4.55 19.46
CA SER A 11 7.39 4.25 19.19
C SER A 11 8.01 5.42 18.44
N THR A 12 9.19 5.88 18.86
CA THR A 12 9.95 6.92 18.16
C THR A 12 10.93 6.35 17.13
N ASN A 13 10.86 5.05 16.84
CA ASN A 13 11.73 4.38 15.88
C ASN A 13 11.38 4.81 14.44
N PRO A 14 12.35 5.20 13.60
CA PRO A 14 12.11 5.64 12.22
C PRO A 14 11.54 4.55 11.28
N ASN A 15 11.50 3.29 11.74
CA ASN A 15 10.93 2.16 11.02
C ASN A 15 9.58 1.70 11.59
N ASP A 16 9.09 2.29 12.68
CA ASP A 16 7.80 1.92 13.26
C ASP A 16 6.73 2.85 12.72
N VAL A 17 5.67 2.26 12.16
CA VAL A 17 4.54 2.99 11.58
C VAL A 17 3.57 3.39 12.69
N ILE A 18 3.33 4.69 12.85
CA ILE A 18 2.31 5.20 13.78
C ILE A 18 0.97 5.29 13.07
N VAL A 19 0.93 5.87 11.87
CA VAL A 19 -0.29 6.05 11.07
C VAL A 19 -0.02 5.54 9.66
N ARG A 20 -0.94 4.78 9.10
CA ARG A 20 -0.88 4.37 7.70
C ARG A 20 -2.28 4.31 7.11
N THR A 21 -2.44 4.82 5.90
CA THR A 21 -3.71 4.68 5.19
C THR A 21 -3.53 3.99 3.85
N PHE A 22 -4.53 3.20 3.49
CA PHE A 22 -4.70 2.63 2.16
C PHE A 22 -6.05 3.08 1.62
N TYR A 23 -6.12 3.19 0.31
CA TYR A 23 -7.38 3.37 -0.39
C TYR A 23 -7.50 2.29 -1.43
N GLY A 24 -8.65 1.63 -1.45
CA GLY A 24 -8.94 0.52 -2.35
C GLY A 24 -10.44 0.31 -2.48
N GLY A 25 -10.85 -0.43 -3.51
CA GLY A 25 -12.26 -0.65 -3.86
C GLY A 25 -12.61 -0.17 -5.27
N GLY A 26 -13.91 -0.16 -5.55
CA GLY A 26 -14.49 0.27 -6.83
C GLY A 26 -14.86 -0.90 -7.72
N ASN A 27 -15.92 -0.73 -8.52
CA ASN A 27 -16.57 -1.79 -9.34
C ASN A 27 -15.66 -2.60 -10.28
N PHE A 28 -14.42 -2.17 -10.51
CA PHE A 28 -13.44 -2.83 -11.39
C PHE A 28 -12.26 -3.43 -10.61
N GLY A 29 -12.26 -3.30 -9.28
CA GLY A 29 -11.15 -3.61 -8.41
C GLY A 29 -9.98 -2.64 -8.57
N THR A 30 -9.24 -2.41 -7.49
CA THR A 30 -8.03 -1.59 -7.49
C THR A 30 -6.96 -2.21 -6.61
N LEU A 31 -5.70 -2.00 -6.98
CA LEU A 31 -4.56 -2.37 -6.16
C LEU A 31 -3.73 -1.14 -5.80
N ALA A 32 -3.55 -0.92 -4.50
CA ALA A 32 -2.60 0.04 -4.00
C ALA A 32 -1.23 -0.63 -3.88
N PHE A 33 -0.32 -0.36 -4.83
CA PHE A 33 1.08 -0.84 -4.77
C PHE A 33 1.82 -0.32 -3.55
N SER A 34 1.34 0.77 -2.93
CA SER A 34 1.84 1.31 -1.68
C SER A 34 0.66 1.89 -0.89
N PRO A 35 0.82 2.14 0.41
CA PRO A 35 -0.09 2.99 1.17
C PRO A 35 -0.28 4.36 0.49
N GLU A 36 -1.44 4.98 0.69
CA GLU A 36 -1.64 6.40 0.36
C GLU A 36 -0.75 7.29 1.21
N MET A 37 -0.54 6.90 2.47
CA MET A 37 0.47 7.53 3.31
C MET A 37 0.94 6.61 4.43
N SER A 38 2.11 6.92 4.98
CA SER A 38 2.64 6.33 6.22
C SER A 38 3.39 7.38 7.01
N ILE A 39 3.14 7.48 8.32
CA ILE A 39 3.82 8.33 9.27
C ILE A 39 4.59 7.44 10.24
N TYR A 40 5.88 7.69 10.41
CA TYR A 40 6.80 6.89 11.22
C TYR A 40 7.08 7.54 12.58
N GLY A 41 7.65 6.73 13.48
CA GLY A 41 8.00 7.09 14.85
C GLY A 41 8.79 8.40 15.01
N ASP A 42 9.66 8.70 14.05
CA ASP A 42 10.52 9.88 14.08
C ASP A 42 9.90 11.12 13.41
N GLY A 43 8.64 11.04 12.98
CA GLY A 43 7.93 12.10 12.27
C GLY A 43 8.17 12.13 10.76
N ARG A 44 9.01 11.24 10.20
CA ARG A 44 9.05 11.08 8.74
C ARG A 44 7.67 10.63 8.26
N TYR A 45 7.22 11.16 7.13
CA TYR A 45 6.06 10.63 6.43
C TYR A 45 6.37 10.40 4.96
N ILE A 46 5.72 9.39 4.38
CA ILE A 46 5.80 9.05 2.96
C ILE A 46 4.38 9.09 2.41
N LEU A 47 4.17 9.86 1.34
CA LEU A 47 2.94 10.01 0.59
C LEU A 47 3.02 9.15 -0.68
N GLY A 48 2.00 8.35 -0.92
CA GLY A 48 1.70 7.65 -2.16
C GLY A 48 0.30 8.06 -2.66
N PRO A 49 -0.53 7.12 -3.19
CA PRO A 49 -0.20 5.74 -3.52
C PRO A 49 0.63 5.63 -4.81
N GLY A 50 1.23 4.46 -5.04
CA GLY A 50 1.88 4.10 -6.29
C GLY A 50 3.40 4.19 -6.25
N LEU A 51 4.02 4.43 -7.42
CA LEU A 51 5.47 4.35 -7.59
C LEU A 51 6.17 5.68 -7.34
N GLN A 52 5.48 6.79 -7.63
CA GLN A 52 5.99 8.15 -7.46
C GLN A 52 5.71 8.68 -6.04
N MET A 53 6.30 8.02 -5.06
CA MET A 53 6.16 8.42 -3.66
C MET A 53 6.93 9.71 -3.35
N ARG A 54 6.45 10.47 -2.37
CA ARG A 54 7.13 11.67 -1.86
C ARG A 54 7.32 11.56 -0.36
N GLU A 55 8.45 12.01 0.15
CA GLU A 55 8.72 12.05 1.58
C GLU A 55 8.75 13.47 2.12
N GLY A 56 8.33 13.61 3.36
CA GLY A 56 8.41 14.82 4.15
C GLY A 56 8.59 14.50 5.62
N ARG A 57 8.52 15.52 6.46
CA ARG A 57 8.74 15.37 7.90
C ARG A 57 7.81 16.28 8.70
N LEU A 58 7.19 15.72 9.73
CA LEU A 58 6.59 16.45 10.84
C LEU A 58 7.66 16.67 11.90
N ASP A 59 7.73 17.88 12.45
CA ASP A 59 8.45 18.07 13.70
C ASP A 59 7.72 17.39 14.87
N THR A 60 8.42 17.26 16.00
CA THR A 60 7.92 16.54 17.17
C THR A 60 6.61 17.13 17.70
N ASP A 61 6.49 18.45 17.71
CA ASP A 61 5.30 19.15 18.22
C ASP A 61 4.10 18.91 17.30
N SER A 62 4.29 19.00 15.99
CA SER A 62 3.26 18.73 14.97
C SER A 62 2.80 17.28 15.01
N LEU A 63 3.73 16.33 15.18
CA LEU A 63 3.38 14.93 15.35
C LEU A 63 2.57 14.71 16.63
N GLN A 64 3.00 15.29 17.76
CA GLN A 64 2.25 15.18 19.02
C GLN A 64 0.85 15.81 18.91
N GLN A 65 0.72 16.98 18.29
CA GLN A 65 -0.55 17.64 18.05
C GLN A 65 -1.49 16.77 17.20
N LEU A 66 -0.96 16.16 16.13
CA LEU A 66 -1.72 15.20 15.33
C LEU A 66 -2.23 14.04 16.20
N LEU A 67 -1.35 13.39 16.97
CA LEU A 67 -1.76 12.24 17.80
C LEU A 67 -2.78 12.62 18.88
N HIS A 68 -2.63 13.79 19.50
CA HIS A 68 -3.63 14.33 20.42
C HIS A 68 -4.96 14.62 19.73
N ALA A 69 -4.96 15.19 18.53
CA ALA A 69 -6.20 15.40 17.79
C ALA A 69 -6.92 14.07 17.51
N LEU A 70 -6.19 13.04 17.07
CA LEU A 70 -6.76 11.72 16.77
C LEU A 70 -7.34 11.01 18.00
N VAL A 71 -6.72 11.18 19.17
CA VAL A 71 -7.12 10.47 20.41
C VAL A 71 -8.09 11.27 21.26
N ASP A 72 -7.94 12.60 21.33
CA ASP A 72 -8.70 13.42 22.28
C ASP A 72 -9.85 14.16 21.58
N ALA A 73 -9.65 14.66 20.35
CA ALA A 73 -10.69 15.39 19.61
C ALA A 73 -11.55 14.45 18.76
N ASP A 74 -10.92 13.55 18.01
CA ASP A 74 -11.61 12.57 17.17
C ASP A 74 -11.93 11.29 17.95
N GLY A 75 -11.23 11.01 19.04
CA GLY A 75 -11.44 9.89 19.95
C GLY A 75 -11.54 8.52 19.28
N LEU A 76 -10.64 8.26 18.34
CA LEU A 76 -10.54 6.96 17.64
C LEU A 76 -10.46 5.78 18.62
N LEU A 77 -9.80 5.97 19.77
CA LEU A 77 -9.60 4.90 20.75
C LEU A 77 -10.87 4.55 21.55
N SER A 78 -11.92 5.36 21.46
CA SER A 78 -13.21 5.11 22.12
C SER A 78 -14.27 4.50 21.20
N PHE A 79 -13.93 4.27 19.92
CA PHE A 79 -14.89 3.72 18.98
C PHE A 79 -15.30 2.30 19.38
N THR A 80 -16.57 1.99 19.14
CA THR A 80 -17.12 0.64 19.32
C THR A 80 -17.13 -0.14 18.01
N GLN A 81 -17.12 0.57 16.88
CA GLN A 81 -17.04 0.00 15.54
C GLN A 81 -15.67 0.29 14.90
N THR A 82 -15.22 -0.66 14.09
CA THR A 82 -13.98 -0.54 13.30
C THR A 82 -14.23 -0.58 11.80
N GLN A 83 -15.47 -0.85 11.38
CA GLN A 83 -15.86 -0.94 9.98
C GLN A 83 -17.10 -0.08 9.76
N PHE A 84 -16.97 0.91 8.88
CA PHE A 84 -18.02 1.87 8.55
C PHE A 84 -18.30 1.82 7.05
N TYR A 85 -18.88 0.72 6.58
CA TYR A 85 -19.40 0.53 5.23
C TYR A 85 -20.38 -0.65 5.23
N ASP A 86 -21.35 -0.64 4.31
CA ASP A 86 -22.37 -1.71 4.14
C ASP A 86 -22.46 -2.23 2.69
N VAL A 87 -21.75 -1.59 1.75
CA VAL A 87 -21.70 -2.01 0.35
C VAL A 87 -20.35 -2.67 0.07
N PRO A 88 -20.32 -3.97 -0.26
CA PRO A 88 -19.11 -4.65 -0.72
C PRO A 88 -18.52 -3.97 -1.96
N ASP A 89 -17.19 -3.95 -2.09
CA ASP A 89 -16.46 -3.44 -3.27
C ASP A 89 -16.60 -1.92 -3.54
N GLN A 90 -16.97 -1.12 -2.53
CA GLN A 90 -16.88 0.34 -2.63
C GLN A 90 -15.48 0.86 -2.30
N ASN A 91 -15.16 2.02 -2.87
CA ASN A 91 -14.01 2.82 -2.48
C ASN A 91 -14.01 3.06 -0.96
N ALA A 92 -13.04 2.46 -0.27
CA ALA A 92 -12.87 2.55 1.17
C ALA A 92 -11.43 2.97 1.51
N THR A 93 -11.31 3.72 2.60
CA THR A 93 -10.03 4.05 3.21
C THR A 93 -9.82 3.18 4.44
N LEU A 94 -8.75 2.37 4.44
CA LEU A 94 -8.29 1.66 5.63
C LEU A 94 -7.29 2.54 6.37
N LEU A 95 -7.50 2.74 7.67
CA LEU A 95 -6.60 3.44 8.58
C LEU A 95 -6.00 2.45 9.58
N GLN A 96 -4.68 2.39 9.63
CA GLN A 96 -3.94 1.71 10.68
C GLN A 96 -3.36 2.74 11.65
N LEU A 97 -3.48 2.47 12.94
CA LEU A 97 -2.96 3.31 14.01
C LEU A 97 -2.24 2.47 15.06
N THR A 98 -0.97 2.79 15.32
CA THR A 98 -0.15 2.12 16.34
C THR A 98 0.17 3.09 17.47
N LEU A 99 -0.61 3.00 18.55
CA LEU A 99 -0.46 3.85 19.74
C LEU A 99 -0.56 3.00 21.00
N ASN A 100 0.12 3.43 22.07
CA ASN A 100 0.07 2.77 23.38
C ASN A 100 0.40 1.26 23.32
N LYS A 101 1.34 0.89 22.43
CA LYS A 101 1.72 -0.50 22.13
C LYS A 101 0.55 -1.39 21.63
N LYS A 102 -0.51 -0.77 21.11
CA LYS A 102 -1.66 -1.43 20.50
C LYS A 102 -1.78 -1.04 19.04
N TYR A 103 -2.32 -1.95 18.26
CA TYR A 103 -2.67 -1.76 16.86
C TYR A 103 -4.18 -1.61 16.74
N TYR A 104 -4.61 -0.58 16.04
CA TYR A 104 -6.00 -0.29 15.72
C TYR A 104 -6.15 -0.22 14.21
N GLU A 105 -7.27 -0.73 13.71
CA GLU A 105 -7.63 -0.65 12.31
C GLU A 105 -9.06 -0.14 12.18
N PHE A 106 -9.26 0.82 11.28
CA PHE A 106 -10.56 1.40 10.97
C PHE A 106 -10.78 1.41 9.46
N GLN A 107 -12.00 1.14 9.01
CA GLN A 107 -12.37 1.18 7.61
C GLN A 107 -13.47 2.19 7.39
N TYR A 108 -13.19 3.17 6.55
CA TYR A 108 -14.08 4.25 6.18
C TYR A 108 -14.54 4.08 4.74
N GLY A 109 -15.80 3.72 4.55
CA GLY A 109 -16.44 3.61 3.24
C GLY A 109 -17.82 4.27 3.25
N LYS A 110 -18.50 4.28 2.11
CA LYS A 110 -19.87 4.81 2.08
C LYS A 110 -20.82 3.85 2.78
N PHE A 111 -21.69 4.40 3.62
CA PHE A 111 -22.97 3.76 3.91
C PHE A 111 -23.89 3.88 2.69
N GLY A 112 -24.57 2.80 2.37
CA GLY A 112 -25.54 2.64 1.31
C GLY A 112 -26.90 3.02 1.85
N THR A 113 -27.81 2.04 1.93
CA THR A 113 -29.21 2.28 2.30
C THR A 113 -29.58 1.80 3.69
N LEU A 114 -28.64 1.21 4.45
CA LEU A 114 -28.92 0.77 5.81
C LEU A 114 -29.04 1.97 6.76
N GLN A 115 -30.03 1.90 7.65
CA GLN A 115 -30.22 2.90 8.68
C GLN A 115 -29.30 2.57 9.86
N GLU A 116 -28.23 3.37 10.00
CA GLU A 116 -27.25 3.21 11.07
C GLU A 116 -27.72 3.84 12.38
N SER A 117 -27.17 3.34 13.49
CA SER A 117 -27.42 3.93 14.81
C SER A 117 -26.81 5.34 14.91
N ALA A 118 -27.36 6.19 15.78
CA ALA A 118 -26.81 7.53 16.02
C ALA A 118 -25.34 7.49 16.48
N GLN A 119 -24.96 6.46 17.23
CA GLN A 119 -23.56 6.25 17.65
C GLN A 119 -22.65 5.89 16.47
N ALA A 120 -23.09 4.99 15.59
CA ALA A 120 -22.33 4.59 14.40
C ALA A 120 -22.11 5.78 13.46
N LEU A 121 -23.12 6.63 13.28
CA LEU A 121 -23.00 7.87 12.49
C LEU A 121 -22.04 8.89 13.12
N ASP A 122 -22.04 9.04 14.45
CA ASP A 122 -21.07 9.90 15.15
C ASP A 122 -19.63 9.38 14.96
N GLU A 123 -19.39 8.08 15.20
CA GLU A 123 -18.09 7.44 15.02
C GLU A 123 -17.62 7.54 13.56
N TYR A 124 -18.51 7.36 12.58
CA TYR A 124 -18.22 7.56 11.15
C TYR A 124 -17.76 8.98 10.83
N HIS A 125 -18.49 10.01 11.30
CA HIS A 125 -18.11 11.40 11.09
C HIS A 125 -16.82 11.78 11.81
N ARG A 126 -16.52 11.14 12.94
CA ARG A 126 -15.25 11.31 13.66
C ARG A 126 -14.09 10.65 12.91
N LEU A 127 -14.31 9.51 12.26
CA LEU A 127 -13.32 8.89 11.40
C LEU A 127 -13.01 9.75 10.17
N ASP A 128 -14.04 10.33 9.53
CA ASP A 128 -13.87 11.27 8.42
C ASP A 128 -13.04 12.48 8.82
N ARG A 129 -13.33 13.06 10.00
CA ARG A 129 -12.53 14.16 10.57
C ARG A 129 -11.10 13.72 10.86
N ALA A 130 -10.89 12.55 11.46
CA ALA A 130 -9.55 12.02 11.73
C ALA A 130 -8.72 11.86 10.45
N LEU A 131 -9.30 11.28 9.38
CA LEU A 131 -8.65 11.17 8.07
C LEU A 131 -8.33 12.54 7.48
N THR A 132 -9.21 13.51 7.66
CA THR A 132 -8.98 14.91 7.25
C THR A 132 -7.86 15.55 8.05
N THR A 133 -7.87 15.44 9.38
CA THR A 133 -6.82 15.92 10.30
C THR A 133 -5.46 15.36 9.92
N ILE A 134 -5.37 14.06 9.63
CA ILE A 134 -4.14 13.42 9.17
C ILE A 134 -3.64 14.11 7.89
N ARG A 135 -4.47 14.16 6.83
CA ARG A 135 -4.10 14.77 5.54
C ARG A 135 -3.67 16.23 5.71
N GLU A 136 -4.39 16.98 6.53
CA GLU A 136 -4.13 18.39 6.78
C GLU A 136 -2.90 18.65 7.65
N SER A 137 -2.45 17.67 8.43
CA SER A 137 -1.22 17.78 9.22
C SER A 137 0.02 17.58 8.35
N LEU A 138 -0.09 16.85 7.24
CA LEU A 138 1.02 16.58 6.32
C LEU A 138 1.28 17.75 5.34
N LYS A 139 1.34 18.96 5.88
CA LYS A 139 1.62 20.21 5.14
C LYS A 139 3.10 20.57 5.30
N GLY A 140 3.82 20.64 4.19
CA GLY A 140 5.24 20.99 4.21
C GLY A 140 5.94 20.68 2.90
N PRO A 141 7.20 21.12 2.74
CA PRO A 141 8.00 20.76 1.58
C PRO A 141 8.22 19.23 1.56
N THR A 142 7.98 18.63 0.40
CA THR A 142 8.25 17.21 0.17
C THR A 142 9.23 17.04 -0.99
N HIS A 143 9.97 15.94 -0.97
CA HIS A 143 10.88 15.56 -2.04
C HIS A 143 10.57 14.14 -2.54
N PRO A 144 11.02 13.76 -3.75
CA PRO A 144 10.83 12.39 -4.24
C PRO A 144 11.42 11.37 -3.27
N TYR A 145 10.62 10.39 -2.87
CA TYR A 145 11.09 9.28 -2.05
C TYR A 145 11.85 8.29 -2.93
N SER A 146 13.02 7.87 -2.47
CA SER A 146 13.79 6.83 -3.13
C SER A 146 14.44 5.90 -2.11
N ASN A 147 14.58 4.63 -2.48
CA ASN A 147 15.29 3.64 -1.69
C ASN A 147 16.20 2.82 -2.61
N ALA A 148 17.38 2.45 -2.11
CA ALA A 148 18.29 1.55 -2.80
C ALA A 148 17.73 0.12 -2.87
N THR A 149 16.89 -0.24 -1.89
CA THR A 149 16.19 -1.52 -1.86
C THR A 149 14.81 -1.37 -2.49
N MET A 150 14.53 -2.21 -3.48
CA MET A 150 13.28 -2.21 -4.23
C MET A 150 12.76 -3.64 -4.30
N THR A 151 11.44 -3.80 -4.21
CA THR A 151 10.78 -5.04 -4.63
C THR A 151 10.52 -4.96 -6.14
N VAL A 152 10.57 -6.11 -6.80
CA VAL A 152 10.12 -6.26 -8.18
C VAL A 152 8.83 -7.05 -8.13
N LEU A 153 7.84 -6.60 -8.91
CA LEU A 153 6.54 -7.24 -9.08
C LEU A 153 6.30 -7.45 -10.58
N VAL A 154 5.81 -8.62 -10.97
CA VAL A 154 5.58 -8.99 -12.37
C VAL A 154 4.21 -9.65 -12.52
N HIS A 155 3.42 -9.13 -13.46
CA HIS A 155 2.21 -9.80 -13.90
C HIS A 155 2.23 -9.98 -15.42
N GLN A 156 1.56 -11.03 -15.89
CA GLN A 156 1.35 -11.22 -17.31
C GLN A 156 0.33 -10.19 -17.80
N ASP A 157 0.60 -9.61 -18.97
CA ASP A 157 -0.27 -8.65 -19.63
C ASP A 157 -0.92 -9.30 -20.85
N PHE A 158 -2.25 -9.33 -20.85
CA PHE A 158 -3.07 -9.88 -21.93
C PHE A 158 -3.53 -8.81 -22.93
N SER A 159 -3.29 -7.54 -22.64
CA SER A 159 -3.68 -6.41 -23.50
C SER A 159 -2.56 -5.37 -23.59
N PRO A 160 -1.35 -5.78 -23.99
CA PRO A 160 -0.21 -4.87 -24.11
C PRO A 160 -0.48 -3.81 -25.18
N ASP A 161 0.13 -2.64 -25.03
CA ASP A 161 0.14 -1.63 -26.08
C ASP A 161 1.12 -2.04 -27.19
N LEU A 162 0.61 -2.65 -28.26
CA LEU A 162 1.45 -3.08 -29.39
C LEU A 162 1.92 -1.92 -30.29
N THR A 163 1.54 -0.67 -29.98
CA THR A 163 2.06 0.51 -30.70
C THR A 163 3.45 0.93 -30.21
N GLN A 164 3.86 0.50 -29.01
CA GLN A 164 5.21 0.72 -28.48
C GLN A 164 6.15 -0.45 -28.82
N ASN A 165 7.46 -0.15 -28.88
CA ASN A 165 8.48 -1.18 -29.01
C ASN A 165 8.72 -1.86 -27.66
N ILE A 166 8.22 -3.09 -27.49
CA ILE A 166 8.34 -3.86 -26.26
C ILE A 166 9.64 -4.69 -26.29
N PRO A 167 10.63 -4.41 -25.40
CA PRO A 167 11.90 -5.13 -25.40
C PRO A 167 11.76 -6.58 -24.92
N VAL A 168 12.63 -7.46 -25.43
CA VAL A 168 12.71 -8.84 -24.97
C VAL A 168 13.41 -8.91 -23.61
N TRP A 169 12.88 -9.72 -22.70
CA TRP A 169 13.49 -9.95 -21.39
C TRP A 169 14.86 -10.65 -21.50
N PRO A 170 15.96 -10.05 -21.01
CA PRO A 170 17.30 -10.58 -21.26
C PRO A 170 17.94 -11.27 -20.05
N LEU A 171 17.30 -11.29 -18.87
CA LEU A 171 17.90 -11.86 -17.67
C LEU A 171 17.79 -13.40 -17.67
N ALA A 172 18.93 -14.06 -17.51
CA ALA A 172 18.99 -15.52 -17.37
C ALA A 172 18.85 -16.00 -15.91
N ASP A 173 18.99 -15.09 -14.94
CA ASP A 173 18.88 -15.42 -13.51
C ASP A 173 17.47 -15.89 -13.13
N PHE A 174 16.45 -15.41 -13.84
CA PHE A 174 15.06 -15.83 -13.73
C PHE A 174 14.25 -15.38 -14.95
N THR A 175 13.19 -16.11 -15.26
CA THR A 175 12.21 -15.72 -16.28
C THR A 175 11.09 -14.89 -15.68
N LEU A 176 10.48 -14.00 -16.48
CA LEU A 176 9.30 -13.25 -16.06
C LEU A 176 8.14 -14.18 -15.73
N SER A 177 8.00 -15.29 -16.47
CA SER A 177 7.02 -16.34 -16.19
C SER A 177 7.23 -16.99 -14.81
N GLN A 178 8.48 -17.27 -14.41
CA GLN A 178 8.79 -17.81 -13.09
C GLN A 178 8.41 -16.82 -11.99
N LEU A 179 8.81 -15.55 -12.14
CA LEU A 179 8.51 -14.52 -11.15
C LEU A 179 7.00 -14.28 -11.03
N ALA A 180 6.29 -14.14 -12.14
CA ALA A 180 4.83 -13.97 -12.13
C ALA A 180 4.11 -15.15 -11.46
N LYS A 181 4.57 -16.39 -11.69
CA LYS A 181 4.01 -17.58 -11.02
C LYS A 181 4.34 -17.64 -9.54
N PHE A 182 5.53 -17.21 -9.15
CA PHE A 182 5.94 -17.12 -7.76
C PHE A 182 5.05 -16.13 -6.98
N GLU A 183 4.75 -14.98 -7.58
CA GLU A 183 3.96 -13.92 -6.94
C GLU A 183 2.45 -14.23 -6.96
N CYS A 184 1.92 -14.65 -8.12
CA CYS A 184 0.49 -14.73 -8.37
C CYS A 184 -0.06 -16.16 -8.46
N GLY A 185 0.80 -17.17 -8.56
CA GLY A 185 0.41 -18.56 -8.79
C GLY A 185 0.21 -18.89 -10.27
N ILE A 186 -0.53 -19.96 -10.55
CA ILE A 186 -0.75 -20.41 -11.93
C ILE A 186 -1.55 -19.36 -12.69
N ILE A 187 -0.94 -18.83 -13.75
CA ILE A 187 -1.58 -17.86 -14.65
C ILE A 187 -2.51 -18.65 -15.57
N PRO A 188 -3.82 -18.35 -15.58
CA PRO A 188 -4.78 -18.98 -16.48
C PRO A 188 -4.43 -18.66 -17.93
N PRO A 189 -4.85 -19.51 -18.89
CA PRO A 189 -4.73 -19.18 -20.30
C PRO A 189 -5.53 -17.92 -20.62
N ASP A 190 -5.08 -17.16 -21.62
CA ASP A 190 -5.80 -16.01 -22.16
C ASP A 190 -7.19 -16.45 -22.65
N GLN A 191 -8.21 -16.20 -21.83
CA GLN A 191 -9.59 -16.35 -22.23
C GLN A 191 -10.03 -14.97 -22.70
N VAL A 192 -10.55 -14.88 -23.92
CA VAL A 192 -10.94 -13.67 -24.68
C VAL A 192 -12.02 -12.79 -24.00
N GLY A 193 -12.26 -12.96 -22.70
CA GLY A 193 -13.18 -12.18 -21.90
C GLY A 193 -12.44 -11.26 -20.91
N PRO A 194 -13.13 -10.23 -20.38
CA PRO A 194 -12.56 -9.22 -19.48
C PRO A 194 -12.06 -9.76 -18.13
N ASN A 195 -12.17 -11.07 -17.88
CA ASN A 195 -11.87 -11.74 -16.61
C ASN A 195 -10.81 -12.84 -16.75
N GLY A 196 -10.02 -12.83 -17.84
CA GLY A 196 -8.96 -13.80 -18.09
C GLY A 196 -7.75 -13.67 -17.14
N ASP A 197 -7.64 -12.59 -16.37
CA ASP A 197 -6.62 -12.40 -15.35
C ASP A 197 -7.09 -12.97 -13.99
N THR A 198 -6.15 -13.55 -13.22
CA THR A 198 -6.33 -13.91 -11.81
C THR A 198 -6.67 -12.71 -10.91
N GLY A 199 -6.46 -11.49 -11.40
CA GLY A 199 -6.61 -10.25 -10.66
C GLY A 199 -5.42 -9.92 -9.76
N CYS A 200 -4.41 -10.79 -9.70
CA CYS A 200 -3.19 -10.55 -8.94
C CYS A 200 -2.38 -9.42 -9.57
N LEU A 201 -1.92 -8.48 -8.73
CA LEU A 201 -1.25 -7.25 -9.17
C LEU A 201 -2.15 -6.29 -9.99
N THR A 202 -3.44 -6.59 -10.12
CA THR A 202 -4.47 -5.75 -10.74
C THR A 202 -5.44 -5.21 -9.69
N PHE A 203 -6.02 -6.11 -8.88
CA PHE A 203 -6.94 -5.77 -7.77
C PHE A 203 -6.80 -6.66 -6.53
N THR A 204 -5.92 -7.66 -6.58
CA THR A 204 -5.52 -8.48 -5.42
C THR A 204 -4.02 -8.39 -5.20
N VAL A 205 -3.59 -8.55 -3.94
CA VAL A 205 -2.17 -8.57 -3.59
C VAL A 205 -1.51 -9.91 -4.00
N PRO A 206 -0.20 -9.93 -4.29
CA PRO A 206 0.49 -11.17 -4.56
C PRO A 206 0.70 -11.98 -3.27
N ARG A 207 0.95 -13.29 -3.43
CA ARG A 207 1.24 -14.22 -2.32
C ARG A 207 2.58 -13.94 -1.66
N ALA A 208 3.53 -13.44 -2.44
CA ALA A 208 4.84 -13.01 -2.03
C ALA A 208 5.33 -11.94 -3.01
N ALA A 209 6.26 -11.10 -2.56
CA ALA A 209 6.92 -10.10 -3.40
C ALA A 209 8.42 -10.43 -3.47
N TYR A 210 9.00 -10.33 -4.66
CA TYR A 210 10.40 -10.65 -4.85
C TYR A 210 11.32 -9.49 -4.46
N LEU A 211 12.32 -9.80 -3.62
CA LEU A 211 13.41 -8.91 -3.24
C LEU A 211 14.67 -9.25 -4.04
N PRO A 212 14.97 -8.53 -5.13
CA PRO A 212 16.20 -8.75 -5.88
C PRO A 212 17.41 -8.21 -5.12
N ASN A 213 18.58 -8.79 -5.42
CA ASN A 213 19.84 -8.26 -4.94
C ASN A 213 20.25 -6.98 -5.71
N ARG A 214 21.27 -6.28 -5.21
CA ARG A 214 21.72 -5.00 -5.81
C ARG A 214 22.09 -5.10 -7.29
N ARG A 215 22.72 -6.20 -7.73
CA ARG A 215 23.11 -6.40 -9.13
C ARG A 215 21.88 -6.54 -10.01
N GLN A 216 20.90 -7.33 -9.56
CA GLN A 216 19.63 -7.49 -10.26
C GLN A 216 18.88 -6.15 -10.36
N ILE A 217 18.79 -5.38 -9.26
CA ILE A 217 18.16 -4.04 -9.27
C ILE A 217 18.83 -3.12 -10.30
N GLN A 218 20.17 -3.09 -10.36
CA GLN A 218 20.89 -2.27 -11.34
C GLN A 218 20.60 -2.69 -12.78
N THR A 219 20.59 -4.00 -13.06
CA THR A 219 20.27 -4.49 -14.39
C THR A 219 18.83 -4.15 -14.77
N ILE A 220 17.86 -4.40 -13.90
CA ILE A 220 16.43 -4.11 -14.17
C ILE A 220 16.22 -2.60 -14.37
N ARG A 221 16.85 -1.74 -13.56
CA ARG A 221 16.82 -0.28 -13.76
C ARG A 221 17.37 0.13 -15.12
N SER A 222 18.46 -0.49 -15.56
CA SER A 222 19.02 -0.23 -16.89
C SER A 222 18.06 -0.66 -18.00
N LEU A 223 17.40 -1.81 -17.86
CA LEU A 223 16.42 -2.30 -18.82
C LEU A 223 15.18 -1.40 -18.91
N LEU A 224 14.78 -0.81 -17.78
CA LEU A 224 13.66 0.13 -17.69
C LEU A 224 14.05 1.58 -18.02
N ASN A 225 15.28 1.86 -18.48
CA ASN A 225 15.75 3.23 -18.72
C ASN A 225 15.55 4.18 -17.50
N ASN A 226 15.79 3.66 -16.29
CA ASN A 226 15.55 4.33 -15.01
C ASN A 226 14.08 4.65 -14.69
N GLN A 227 13.12 4.12 -15.45
CA GLN A 227 11.71 4.13 -15.08
C GLN A 227 11.43 3.09 -13.99
N GLN A 228 10.32 3.25 -13.27
CA GLN A 228 9.89 2.33 -12.22
C GLN A 228 8.99 1.21 -12.73
N GLN A 229 8.59 1.24 -13.99
CA GLN A 229 7.75 0.20 -14.60
C GLN A 229 7.97 0.15 -16.09
N GLY A 230 7.64 -0.98 -16.70
CA GLY A 230 7.70 -1.17 -18.15
C GLY A 230 7.16 -2.53 -18.56
N GLU A 231 7.00 -2.71 -19.87
CA GLU A 231 6.56 -3.96 -20.49
C GLU A 231 7.74 -4.71 -21.10
N PHE A 232 7.67 -6.04 -21.06
CA PHE A 232 8.69 -6.92 -21.63
C PHE A 232 8.04 -8.11 -22.34
N LEU A 233 8.70 -8.58 -23.39
CA LEU A 233 8.34 -9.77 -24.15
C LEU A 233 9.18 -10.97 -23.70
N GLU A 234 8.55 -12.10 -23.39
CA GLU A 234 9.21 -13.37 -23.09
C GLU A 234 8.45 -14.52 -23.76
N GLN A 235 9.13 -15.25 -24.66
CA GLN A 235 8.57 -16.43 -25.35
C GLN A 235 7.20 -16.20 -26.04
N GLY A 236 6.96 -14.99 -26.56
CA GLY A 236 5.70 -14.63 -27.20
C GLY A 236 4.61 -14.15 -26.25
N LEU A 237 4.88 -14.06 -24.94
CA LEU A 237 4.00 -13.52 -23.92
C LEU A 237 4.49 -12.17 -23.42
N TYR A 238 3.56 -11.32 -23.01
CA TYR A 238 3.86 -9.98 -22.53
C TYR A 238 3.71 -9.91 -21.01
N TYR A 239 4.59 -9.14 -20.38
CA TYR A 239 4.65 -9.00 -18.94
C TYR A 239 4.87 -7.55 -18.59
N ARG A 240 4.15 -7.08 -17.57
CA ARG A 240 4.40 -5.78 -16.97
C ARG A 240 5.18 -5.98 -15.69
N LEU A 241 6.30 -5.26 -15.61
CA LEU A 241 7.20 -5.27 -14.46
C LEU A 241 7.11 -3.93 -13.74
N VAL A 242 7.08 -3.98 -12.41
CA VAL A 242 7.05 -2.83 -11.52
C VAL A 242 8.18 -2.93 -10.50
N MET A 243 9.01 -1.90 -10.41
CA MET A 243 9.99 -1.70 -9.35
C MET A 243 9.45 -0.69 -8.33
N ARG A 244 9.19 -1.16 -7.11
CA ARG A 244 8.70 -0.32 -6.03
C ARG A 244 9.78 -0.16 -4.95
N PRO A 245 10.20 1.08 -4.60
CA PRO A 245 11.03 1.34 -3.43
C PRO A 245 10.38 0.77 -2.17
N LEU A 246 11.15 0.04 -1.35
CA LEU A 246 10.64 -0.41 -0.07
C LEU A 246 10.44 0.78 0.88
N LEU A 247 9.39 0.73 1.67
CA LEU A 247 9.19 1.62 2.81
C LEU A 247 10.12 1.24 3.98
N PRO A 248 10.37 2.18 4.91
CA PRO A 248 11.26 1.97 6.05
C PRO A 248 11.00 0.73 6.91
N ASP A 249 9.73 0.40 7.12
CA ASP A 249 9.28 -0.72 7.94
C ASP A 249 9.38 -2.06 7.20
N GLU A 250 9.35 -2.06 5.87
CA GLU A 250 9.11 -3.26 5.08
C GLU A 250 10.28 -4.25 5.09
N LEU A 251 11.52 -3.75 5.06
CA LEU A 251 12.70 -4.60 5.12
C LEU A 251 12.89 -5.24 6.51
N PRO A 252 12.81 -4.49 7.63
CA PRO A 252 12.81 -5.08 8.97
C PRO A 252 11.69 -6.11 9.19
N LEU A 253 10.49 -5.83 8.69
CA LEU A 253 9.32 -6.71 8.85
C LEU A 253 9.30 -7.88 7.87
N LYS A 254 10.14 -7.85 6.82
CA LYS A 254 10.12 -8.81 5.71
C LYS A 254 8.74 -8.89 5.06
N THR A 255 8.08 -7.76 4.93
CA THR A 255 6.76 -7.65 4.31
C THR A 255 6.64 -6.37 3.51
N VAL A 256 5.89 -6.41 2.41
CA VAL A 256 5.58 -5.29 1.54
C VAL A 256 4.16 -4.81 1.86
N ALA A 257 4.01 -3.50 2.09
CA ALA A 257 2.73 -2.89 2.42
C ALA A 257 1.93 -2.64 1.14
N MET A 258 0.97 -3.52 0.86
CA MET A 258 0.04 -3.45 -0.25
C MET A 258 -1.36 -3.78 0.28
N LEU A 259 -2.40 -3.25 -0.38
CA LEU A 259 -3.77 -3.61 -0.08
C LEU A 259 -4.55 -3.73 -1.40
N GLY A 260 -5.18 -4.89 -1.59
CA GLY A 260 -6.09 -5.14 -2.71
C GLY A 260 -7.54 -4.80 -2.35
N SER A 261 -8.38 -4.47 -3.33
CA SER A 261 -9.79 -4.13 -3.11
C SER A 261 -10.62 -5.28 -2.53
N ASN A 262 -10.16 -6.53 -2.65
CA ASN A 262 -10.82 -7.70 -2.08
C ASN A 262 -10.38 -8.02 -0.63
N GLU A 263 -9.56 -7.17 -0.01
CA GLU A 263 -9.05 -7.39 1.34
C GLU A 263 -9.84 -6.61 2.39
N LEU A 264 -10.39 -7.33 3.37
CA LEU A 264 -11.15 -6.75 4.49
C LEU A 264 -10.27 -6.36 5.68
N SER A 265 -8.96 -6.47 5.57
CA SER A 265 -8.01 -6.03 6.59
C SER A 265 -6.62 -5.98 5.99
N TYR A 266 -5.73 -5.17 6.57
CA TYR A 266 -4.35 -5.14 6.08
C TYR A 266 -3.57 -6.35 6.56
N LYS A 267 -2.92 -7.02 5.60
CA LYS A 267 -1.87 -8.02 5.87
C LYS A 267 -0.69 -7.76 4.94
N GLY A 268 0.48 -7.55 5.52
CA GLY A 268 1.71 -7.35 4.74
C GLY A 268 2.00 -8.55 3.84
N VAL A 269 2.34 -8.29 2.59
CA VAL A 269 2.75 -9.30 1.60
C VAL A 269 4.15 -9.80 1.96
N PRO A 270 4.40 -11.11 2.13
CA PRO A 270 5.72 -11.62 2.44
C PRO A 270 6.79 -11.19 1.42
N LEU A 271 7.87 -10.57 1.90
CA LEU A 271 9.02 -10.18 1.07
C LEU A 271 10.05 -11.30 1.08
N GLN A 272 10.38 -11.85 -0.09
CA GLN A 272 11.28 -13.00 -0.21
C GLN A 272 12.48 -12.70 -1.09
N SER A 273 13.66 -13.04 -0.59
CA SER A 273 14.93 -12.98 -1.33
C SER A 273 15.42 -14.39 -1.66
N GLY A 274 16.15 -14.54 -2.76
CA GLY A 274 16.81 -15.79 -3.12
C GLY A 274 16.51 -16.20 -4.56
N PRO A 275 16.74 -17.48 -4.90
CA PRO A 275 16.30 -18.04 -6.16
C PRO A 275 14.78 -18.02 -6.25
N ILE A 276 14.26 -17.68 -7.43
CA ILE A 276 12.83 -17.82 -7.73
C ILE A 276 12.59 -19.31 -8.06
N PRO A 277 11.70 -20.00 -7.34
CA PRO A 277 11.44 -21.43 -7.54
C PRO A 277 10.76 -21.75 -8.88
#